data_AF-A0AAW9IWV4-F1
#
_entry.id   AF-A0AAW9IWV4-F1
#
_cell.length_a   1.000
_cell.length_b   1.000
_cell.length_c   1.000
_cell.angle_alpha   90.00
_cell.angle_beta   90.00
_cell.angle_gamma   90.00
#
_symmetry.space_group_name_H-M   'P 1'
#
loop_
_entity.id
_entity.type
_entity.pdbx_description
1 polymer ?
#
loop_
_entity_poly.entity_id
_entity_poly.type
_entity_poly.pdbx_seq_one_letter_code
_entity_poly.pdbx_strand_id
1 'polypeptide(L)'
;EIIYDIEGKGFKEFKTYLGVDASQKDKGSVTFKIYADDKEVYSSEEMTGLTPMKFVSIDVKGVNKLKLVCERGQNDWNDHADFADAKFTTSFLDKEDIDIRDSLEEAILRGEIKESEGFNEFTTTKSTWKLYVDALD
;
A
#
# COMPACT_ATOMS: atom_id res chain seq x y z
N GLU A 1 -10.02 -17.92 6.37
CA GLU A 1 -8.79 -17.18 6.03
C GLU A 1 -8.94 -16.51 4.68
N ILE A 2 -8.18 -15.44 4.43
CA ILE A 2 -8.11 -14.72 3.15
C ILE A 2 -6.64 -14.52 2.81
N ILE A 3 -6.25 -14.79 1.57
CA ILE A 3 -4.86 -14.70 1.11
C ILE A 3 -4.76 -13.70 -0.04
N TYR A 4 -3.83 -12.76 0.07
CA TYR A 4 -3.47 -11.81 -0.96
C TYR A 4 -2.07 -12.12 -1.49
N ASP A 5 -1.96 -12.26 -2.81
CA ASP A 5 -0.69 -12.20 -3.52
C ASP A 5 -0.31 -10.73 -3.75
N ILE A 6 0.82 -10.35 -3.18
CA ILE A 6 1.38 -8.99 -3.22
C ILE A 6 2.80 -8.97 -3.79
N GLU A 7 3.25 -10.08 -4.41
CA GLU A 7 4.57 -10.17 -5.04
C GLU A 7 4.73 -9.09 -6.11
N GLY A 8 5.84 -8.35 -6.01
CA GLY A 8 6.20 -7.30 -6.96
C GLY A 8 5.23 -6.12 -7.05
N LYS A 9 4.25 -5.99 -6.12
CA LYS A 9 3.25 -4.89 -6.16
C LYS A 9 3.76 -3.58 -5.58
N GLY A 10 4.93 -3.58 -4.93
CA GLY A 10 5.55 -2.37 -4.38
C GLY A 10 4.88 -1.83 -3.11
N PHE A 11 4.01 -2.59 -2.46
CA PHE A 11 3.37 -2.16 -1.22
C PHE A 11 4.39 -2.01 -0.08
N LYS A 12 4.15 -1.01 0.78
CA LYS A 12 4.99 -0.66 1.92
C LYS A 12 4.34 -1.05 3.25
N GLU A 13 3.05 -0.76 3.42
CA GLU A 13 2.33 -1.13 4.65
C GLU A 13 0.96 -1.75 4.33
N PHE A 14 0.50 -2.65 5.18
CA PHE A 14 -0.89 -3.07 5.27
C PHE A 14 -1.52 -2.49 6.54
N LYS A 15 -2.68 -1.85 6.41
CA LYS A 15 -3.40 -1.18 7.50
C LYS A 15 -4.83 -1.68 7.59
N THR A 16 -5.33 -1.86 8.80
CA THR A 16 -6.71 -2.27 9.05
C THR A 16 -7.15 -1.96 10.49
N TYR A 17 -8.46 -1.89 10.71
CA TYR A 17 -9.08 -1.97 12.03
C TYR A 17 -9.69 -3.36 12.22
N LEU A 18 -9.36 -4.01 13.33
CA LEU A 18 -9.84 -5.34 13.69
C LEU A 18 -10.93 -5.21 14.75
N GLY A 19 -12.02 -5.97 14.61
CA GLY A 19 -13.07 -6.02 15.62
C GLY A 19 -14.19 -7.01 15.27
N VAL A 20 -14.98 -7.37 16.27
CA VAL A 20 -16.25 -8.08 16.07
C VAL A 20 -17.29 -7.06 15.59
N ASP A 21 -18.05 -7.41 14.57
CA ASP A 21 -19.09 -6.56 13.98
C ASP A 21 -20.10 -6.14 15.06
N ALA A 22 -20.44 -4.85 15.08
CA ALA A 22 -21.29 -4.26 16.11
C ALA A 22 -22.70 -4.88 16.22
N SER A 23 -23.18 -5.55 15.16
CA SER A 23 -24.46 -6.27 15.19
C SER A 23 -24.46 -7.47 16.14
N GLN A 24 -23.29 -7.96 16.54
CA GLN A 24 -23.15 -9.11 17.44
C GLN A 24 -23.22 -8.75 18.94
N LYS A 25 -23.12 -7.46 19.28
CA LYS A 25 -23.20 -6.95 20.67
C LYS A 25 -22.19 -7.64 21.61
N ASP A 26 -22.63 -8.50 22.52
CA ASP A 26 -21.81 -9.22 23.50
C ASP A 26 -21.62 -10.70 23.13
N LYS A 27 -21.97 -11.08 21.91
CA LYS A 27 -21.87 -12.46 21.40
C LYS A 27 -20.62 -12.66 20.56
N GLY A 28 -20.15 -13.91 20.56
CA GLY A 28 -18.99 -14.32 19.78
C GLY A 28 -17.67 -13.85 20.40
N SER A 29 -16.61 -14.55 20.03
CA SER A 29 -15.25 -14.15 20.36
C SER A 29 -14.30 -14.67 19.30
N VAL A 30 -13.34 -13.83 18.90
CA VAL A 30 -12.42 -14.16 17.82
C VAL A 30 -11.00 -13.73 18.13
N THR A 31 -10.04 -14.41 17.54
CA THR A 31 -8.62 -14.00 17.52
C THR A 31 -8.22 -13.70 16.08
N PHE A 32 -7.68 -12.51 15.85
CA PHE A 32 -7.19 -12.08 14.54
C PHE A 32 -5.71 -12.37 14.43
N LYS A 33 -5.28 -12.95 13.31
CA LYS A 33 -3.88 -13.17 12.98
C LYS A 33 -3.55 -12.68 11.59
N ILE A 34 -2.34 -12.16 11.43
CA ILE A 34 -1.80 -11.74 10.13
C ILE A 34 -0.47 -12.45 9.93
N TYR A 35 -0.31 -13.06 8.76
CA TYR A 35 0.91 -13.73 8.33
C TYR A 35 1.48 -13.02 7.10
N ALA A 36 2.80 -12.82 7.08
CA ALA A 36 3.57 -12.39 5.92
C ALA A 36 4.51 -13.54 5.53
N ASP A 37 4.38 -14.07 4.31
CA ASP A 37 5.13 -15.23 3.82
C ASP A 37 5.13 -16.40 4.82
N ASP A 38 3.93 -16.76 5.29
CA ASP A 38 3.65 -17.82 6.27
C ASP A 38 4.27 -17.63 7.67
N LYS A 39 4.96 -16.51 7.92
CA LYS A 39 5.38 -16.09 9.26
C LYS A 39 4.29 -15.26 9.92
N GLU A 40 3.90 -15.63 11.13
CA GLU A 40 3.00 -14.81 11.96
C GLU A 40 3.70 -13.49 12.32
N VAL A 41 3.11 -12.38 11.89
CA VAL A 41 3.63 -11.03 12.16
C VAL A 41 2.73 -10.27 13.13
N TYR A 42 1.51 -10.76 13.36
CA TYR A 42 0.58 -10.20 14.32
C TYR A 42 -0.40 -11.27 14.82
N SER A 43 -0.70 -11.22 16.11
CA SER A 43 -1.85 -11.89 16.74
C SER A 43 -2.51 -10.90 17.71
N SER A 44 -3.83 -10.84 17.70
CA SER A 44 -4.58 -10.13 18.74
C SER A 44 -4.69 -10.98 20.01
N GLU A 45 -5.10 -10.35 21.11
CA GLU A 45 -5.80 -11.07 22.18
C GLU A 45 -7.21 -11.46 21.68
N GLU A 46 -7.92 -12.29 22.43
CA GLU A 46 -9.32 -12.59 22.12
C GLU A 46 -10.16 -11.30 22.16
N MET A 47 -10.88 -11.04 21.08
CA MET A 47 -11.78 -9.90 20.95
C MET A 47 -13.23 -10.37 21.00
N THR A 48 -14.04 -9.70 21.80
CA THR A 48 -15.50 -9.86 21.86
C THR A 48 -16.16 -8.67 21.18
N GLY A 49 -17.48 -8.70 20.97
CA GLY A 49 -18.20 -7.51 20.50
C GLY A 49 -18.22 -6.33 21.50
N LEU A 50 -17.72 -6.52 22.73
CA LEU A 50 -17.47 -5.42 23.69
C LEU A 50 -16.04 -4.90 23.65
N THR A 51 -15.12 -5.60 22.96
CA THR A 51 -13.73 -5.16 22.83
C THR A 51 -13.67 -4.01 21.81
N PRO A 52 -13.12 -2.83 22.16
CA PRO A 52 -12.93 -1.75 21.21
C PRO A 52 -12.08 -2.21 20.01
N MET A 53 -12.40 -1.68 18.82
CA MET A 53 -11.64 -1.99 17.62
C MET A 53 -10.15 -1.69 17.79
N LYS A 54 -9.29 -2.49 17.15
CA LYS A 54 -7.84 -2.33 17.23
C LYS A 54 -7.26 -1.98 15.86
N PHE A 55 -6.59 -0.84 15.78
CA PHE A 55 -5.83 -0.47 14.60
C PHE A 55 -4.52 -1.27 14.51
N VAL A 56 -4.18 -1.73 13.31
CA VAL A 56 -2.94 -2.46 13.02
C VAL A 56 -2.31 -1.89 11.76
N SER A 57 -0.98 -1.74 11.78
CA SER A 57 -0.15 -1.38 10.63
C SER A 57 1.04 -2.35 10.57
N ILE A 58 1.20 -3.05 9.44
CA ILE A 58 2.24 -4.07 9.23
C ILE A 58 3.13 -3.63 8.08
N ASP A 59 4.46 -3.66 8.25
CA ASP A 59 5.40 -3.49 7.14
C ASP A 59 5.33 -4.72 6.24
N VAL A 60 5.09 -4.50 4.94
CA VAL A 60 4.95 -5.56 3.94
C VAL A 60 5.93 -5.41 2.78
N LYS A 61 7.00 -4.62 2.95
CA LYS A 61 8.05 -4.47 1.94
C LYS A 61 8.71 -5.82 1.64
N GLY A 62 8.70 -6.20 0.37
CA GLY A 62 9.30 -7.46 -0.10
C GLY A 62 8.53 -8.71 0.33
N VAL A 63 7.34 -8.58 0.90
CA VAL A 63 6.45 -9.70 1.19
C VAL A 63 5.75 -10.12 -0.10
N ASN A 64 5.64 -11.43 -0.33
CA ASN A 64 4.97 -11.97 -1.50
C ASN A 64 3.51 -12.34 -1.20
N LYS A 65 3.23 -12.81 0.02
CA LYS A 65 1.90 -13.23 0.43
C LYS A 65 1.51 -12.67 1.78
N LEU A 66 0.37 -11.99 1.83
CA LEU A 66 -0.28 -11.60 3.09
C LEU A 66 -1.51 -12.48 3.34
N LYS A 67 -1.57 -13.14 4.50
CA LYS A 67 -2.69 -14.00 4.90
C LYS A 67 -3.36 -13.43 6.15
N LEU A 68 -4.66 -13.17 6.04
CA LEU A 68 -5.54 -12.69 7.10
C LEU A 68 -6.34 -13.86 7.64
N VAL A 69 -6.24 -14.10 8.94
CA VAL A 69 -6.90 -15.21 9.62
C VAL A 69 -7.76 -14.67 10.75
N CYS A 70 -8.98 -15.19 10.84
CA CYS A 70 -9.84 -15.05 12.00
C CYS A 70 -10.04 -16.46 12.56
N GLU A 71 -9.63 -16.67 13.80
CA GLU A 71 -9.86 -17.89 14.56
C GLU A 71 -11.02 -17.68 15.51
N ARG A 72 -11.91 -18.68 15.58
CA ARG A 72 -13.00 -18.69 16.56
C ARG A 72 -12.46 -18.79 17.98
N GLY A 73 -13.22 -18.27 18.94
CA GLY A 73 -13.02 -18.51 20.36
C GLY A 73 -13.58 -19.86 20.78
N GLN A 74 -14.42 -19.87 21.82
CA GLN A 74 -14.99 -21.11 22.36
C GLN A 74 -15.91 -21.84 21.36
N ASN A 75 -16.64 -21.09 20.51
CA ASN A 75 -17.56 -21.58 19.49
C ASN A 75 -17.49 -20.65 18.27
N ASP A 76 -18.14 -21.01 17.15
CA ASP A 76 -18.13 -20.21 15.90
C ASP A 76 -19.45 -19.47 15.64
N TRP A 77 -20.33 -19.35 16.63
CA TRP A 77 -21.59 -18.65 16.47
C TRP A 77 -21.43 -17.18 16.81
N ASN A 78 -21.94 -16.29 15.94
CA ASN A 78 -21.88 -14.84 16.13
C ASN A 78 -20.44 -14.28 16.03
N ASP A 79 -19.50 -15.02 15.45
CA ASP A 79 -18.12 -14.59 15.17
C ASP A 79 -18.03 -13.73 13.89
N HIS A 80 -18.91 -12.75 13.77
CA HIS A 80 -18.85 -11.82 12.64
C HIS A 80 -17.65 -10.90 12.87
N ALA A 81 -16.59 -11.12 12.11
CA ALA A 81 -15.29 -10.50 12.32
C ALA A 81 -14.91 -9.61 11.14
N ASP A 82 -14.53 -8.38 11.44
CA ASP A 82 -14.21 -7.37 10.43
C ASP A 82 -12.73 -7.05 10.42
N PHE A 83 -12.16 -7.06 9.21
CA PHE A 83 -10.94 -6.35 8.85
C PHE A 83 -11.34 -5.03 8.16
N ALA A 84 -11.83 -4.07 8.94
CA ALA A 84 -12.39 -2.82 8.43
C ALA A 84 -11.29 -1.89 7.89
N ASP A 85 -11.62 -1.13 6.83
CA ASP A 85 -10.68 -0.23 6.12
C ASP A 85 -9.32 -0.91 5.80
N ALA A 86 -9.37 -2.22 5.51
CA ALA A 86 -8.20 -3.00 5.13
C ALA A 86 -7.64 -2.49 3.80
N LYS A 87 -6.40 -2.02 3.83
CA LYS A 87 -5.75 -1.42 2.66
C LYS A 87 -4.25 -1.58 2.69
N PHE A 88 -3.67 -1.68 1.50
CA PHE A 88 -2.25 -1.51 1.29
C PHE A 88 -1.93 -0.05 1.00
N THR A 89 -0.80 0.43 1.51
CA THR A 89 -0.23 1.71 1.12
C THR A 89 1.06 1.48 0.34
N THR A 90 1.29 2.34 -0.64
CA THR A 90 2.56 2.46 -1.36
C THR A 90 2.96 3.93 -1.33
N SER A 91 4.21 4.21 -1.70
CA SER A 91 4.55 5.56 -2.15
C SER A 91 4.22 5.69 -3.63
N PHE A 92 3.94 6.91 -4.06
CA PHE A 92 4.17 7.25 -5.45
C PHE A 92 5.67 7.08 -5.72
N LEU A 93 6.04 6.74 -6.96
CA LEU A 93 7.44 6.86 -7.35
C LEU A 93 7.83 8.32 -7.08
N ASP A 94 8.91 8.52 -6.32
CA ASP A 94 9.46 9.86 -6.20
C ASP A 94 9.90 10.30 -7.61
N LYS A 95 9.83 11.59 -7.91
CA LYS A 95 10.16 12.11 -9.25
C LYS A 95 11.60 11.72 -9.66
N GLU A 96 12.45 11.50 -8.67
CA GLU A 96 13.83 11.01 -8.77
C GLU A 96 13.94 9.50 -9.07
N ASP A 97 12.94 8.69 -8.70
CA ASP A 97 12.89 7.23 -8.99
C ASP A 97 12.39 6.93 -10.41
N ILE A 98 11.77 7.92 -11.06
CA ILE A 98 11.48 7.85 -12.49
C ILE A 98 12.71 8.41 -13.18
N ASP A 99 13.59 7.53 -13.67
CA ASP A 99 14.60 7.92 -14.66
C ASP A 99 13.93 8.18 -16.01
N ILE A 100 13.10 9.24 -16.03
CA ILE A 100 12.55 9.82 -17.24
C ILE A 100 13.68 10.38 -18.07
N ARG A 101 14.85 10.69 -17.53
CA ARG A 101 15.95 11.25 -18.32
C ARG A 101 16.46 10.23 -19.31
N ASP A 102 16.85 9.05 -18.85
CA ASP A 102 17.32 7.97 -19.73
C ASP A 102 16.21 7.52 -20.69
N SER A 103 14.97 7.44 -20.20
CA SER A 103 13.82 7.06 -21.02
C SER A 103 13.44 8.12 -22.08
N LEU A 104 13.58 9.41 -21.76
CA LEU A 104 13.35 10.51 -22.69
C LEU A 104 14.50 10.64 -23.70
N GLU A 105 15.75 10.51 -23.26
CA GLU A 105 16.92 10.51 -24.14
C GLU A 105 16.81 9.36 -25.17
N GLU A 106 16.45 8.15 -24.73
CA GLU A 106 16.17 7.02 -25.63
C GLU A 106 15.00 7.27 -26.57
N ALA A 107 13.89 7.83 -26.10
CA ALA A 107 12.72 8.12 -26.94
C ALA A 107 12.99 9.25 -27.96
N ILE A 108 13.83 10.23 -27.61
CA ILE A 108 14.33 11.26 -28.53
C ILE A 108 15.28 10.64 -29.57
N LEU A 109 16.20 9.78 -29.15
CA LEU A 109 17.10 9.03 -30.05
C LEU A 109 16.33 8.14 -31.03
N ARG A 110 15.24 7.51 -30.57
CA ARG A 110 14.34 6.70 -31.41
C ARG A 110 13.41 7.53 -32.30
N GLY A 111 13.40 8.86 -32.13
CA GLY A 111 12.53 9.76 -32.88
C GLY A 111 11.05 9.61 -32.55
N GLU A 112 10.72 8.96 -31.44
CA GLU A 112 9.36 8.80 -30.91
C GLU A 112 8.83 10.12 -30.33
N ILE A 113 9.76 10.94 -29.82
CA ILE A 113 9.52 12.32 -29.40
C ILE A 113 10.29 13.23 -30.34
N LYS A 114 9.59 14.18 -30.96
CA LYS A 114 10.23 15.26 -31.73
C LYS A 114 10.42 16.45 -30.81
N GLU A 115 11.64 16.97 -30.72
CA GLU A 115 11.84 18.30 -30.15
C GLU A 115 10.94 19.28 -30.91
N SER A 116 10.11 20.04 -30.18
CA SER A 116 9.29 21.05 -30.84
C SER A 116 10.19 22.21 -31.27
N GLU A 117 10.14 22.59 -32.55
CA GLU A 117 10.92 23.69 -33.13
C GLU A 117 10.65 25.09 -32.51
N GLY A 118 9.82 25.18 -31.45
CA GLY A 118 9.44 26.42 -30.76
C GLY A 118 10.19 26.73 -29.46
N PHE A 119 11.04 25.83 -28.96
CA PHE A 119 11.83 26.06 -27.73
C PHE A 119 13.25 26.51 -28.11
N ASN A 120 13.53 27.80 -27.97
CA ASN A 120 14.89 28.33 -28.04
C ASN A 120 15.13 29.37 -26.93
N GLU A 121 16.39 29.76 -26.73
CA GLU A 121 16.82 30.72 -25.70
C GLU A 121 16.18 32.13 -25.85
N PHE A 122 15.44 32.38 -26.95
CA PHE A 122 14.76 33.65 -27.23
C PHE A 122 13.26 33.64 -26.88
N THR A 123 12.58 32.48 -26.85
CA THR A 123 11.13 32.40 -26.59
C THR A 123 10.79 32.12 -25.14
N THR A 124 11.78 31.74 -24.33
CA THR A 124 11.63 31.39 -22.92
C THR A 124 12.63 32.21 -22.10
N THR A 125 12.17 32.92 -21.06
CA THR A 125 13.09 33.62 -20.15
C THR A 125 14.10 32.64 -19.57
N LYS A 126 15.39 33.04 -19.47
CA LYS A 126 16.46 32.23 -18.87
C LYS A 126 16.07 31.58 -17.53
N SER A 127 15.18 32.21 -16.78
CA SER A 127 14.60 31.69 -15.53
C SER A 127 13.77 30.43 -15.70
N THR A 128 13.00 30.27 -16.78
CA THR A 128 12.15 29.08 -17.00
C THR A 128 12.94 27.89 -17.53
N TRP A 129 13.99 28.11 -18.34
CA TRP A 129 14.94 27.04 -18.70
C TRP A 129 15.78 26.62 -17.50
N LYS A 130 16.26 27.59 -16.71
CA LYS A 130 16.97 27.30 -15.47
C LYS A 130 16.08 26.57 -14.45
N LEU A 131 14.79 26.90 -14.34
CA LEU A 131 13.84 26.13 -13.54
C LEU A 131 13.59 24.71 -14.08
N TYR A 132 13.66 24.50 -15.39
CA TYR A 132 13.55 23.17 -15.99
C TYR A 132 14.80 22.33 -15.68
N VAL A 133 15.99 22.92 -15.79
CA VAL A 133 17.27 22.26 -15.47
C VAL A 133 17.45 22.06 -13.96
N ASP A 134 17.15 23.08 -13.14
CA ASP A 134 17.25 23.02 -11.67
C ASP A 134 16.14 22.14 -11.03
N ALA A 135 15.10 21.75 -11.77
CA ALA A 135 14.09 20.79 -11.32
C ALA A 135 14.40 19.34 -11.75
N LEU A 136 15.55 19.13 -12.39
CA LEU A 136 16.10 17.83 -12.81
C LEU A 136 17.38 17.45 -12.01
N ASP A 137 17.90 18.35 -11.17
CA ASP A 137 18.93 18.10 -10.14
C ASP A 137 18.29 18.10 -8.74
#